data_AF-A0A6H5KR54-F1
#
_entry.id   AF-A0A6H5KR54-F1
#
_cell.length_a   1.000
_cell.length_b   1.000
_cell.length_c   1.000
_cell.angle_alpha   90.00
_cell.angle_beta   90.00
_cell.angle_gamma   90.00
#
_symmetry.space_group_name_H-M   'P 1'
#
loop_
_entity.id
_entity.type
_entity.pdbx_description
1 polymer ?
#
loop_
_entity_poly.entity_id
_entity_poly.type
_entity_poly.pdbx_seq_one_letter_code
_entity_poly.pdbx_strand_id
1 'polypeptide(L)'
;MARSRLREMIPPWPRFVVMAIPLLLHRSAATIDAFEYFQSEQDYGRAAVDTKLGRVVGRVLRGGVRGFLGIPYALPPLEKLRFEPPVPLASWGGERLEALEFGPECMQSIEGNPSKLLL
;
A
#
# COMPACT_ATOMS: atom_id res chain seq x y z
N MET A 1 14.41 -4.62 54.97
CA MET A 1 15.56 -5.52 54.76
C MET A 1 15.13 -6.54 53.70
N ALA A 2 15.42 -6.39 52.41
CA ALA A 2 16.71 -6.47 51.71
C ALA A 2 16.84 -7.79 50.90
N ARG A 3 16.44 -7.70 49.61
CA ARG A 3 16.98 -8.28 48.36
C ARG A 3 17.23 -9.80 48.14
N SER A 4 16.86 -10.17 46.90
CA SER A 4 17.42 -11.20 45.98
C SER A 4 16.84 -12.61 46.14
N ARG A 5 16.40 -13.34 45.10
CA ARG A 5 16.95 -13.49 43.74
C ARG A 5 15.85 -13.89 42.73
N LEU A 6 16.05 -13.39 41.51
CA LEU A 6 15.74 -13.98 40.20
C LEU A 6 14.26 -14.24 39.83
N ARG A 7 13.75 -13.29 39.05
CA ARG A 7 12.64 -13.43 38.08
C ARG A 7 12.86 -14.66 37.20
N GLU A 8 11.90 -15.58 37.20
CA GLU A 8 11.66 -16.44 36.05
C GLU A 8 10.66 -15.78 35.09
N MET A 9 11.20 -15.41 33.93
CA MET A 9 10.66 -15.70 32.60
C MET A 9 9.19 -15.34 32.29
N ILE A 10 9.00 -14.11 31.80
CA ILE A 10 7.83 -13.64 31.04
C ILE A 10 8.38 -13.14 29.67
N PRO A 11 7.59 -12.99 28.60
CA PRO A 11 7.07 -13.94 27.60
C PRO A 11 7.65 -13.67 26.17
N PRO A 12 7.27 -14.40 25.09
CA PRO A 12 7.93 -14.32 23.78
C PRO A 12 7.24 -13.31 22.83
N TRP A 13 7.86 -12.14 22.62
CA TRP A 13 7.66 -11.32 21.41
C TRP A 13 8.92 -10.48 21.17
N PRO A 14 9.48 -10.39 19.94
CA PRO A 14 10.44 -9.36 19.62
C PRO A 14 9.68 -8.08 19.28
N ARG A 15 9.55 -7.19 20.27
CA ARG A 15 9.16 -5.79 20.07
C ARG A 15 10.43 -5.02 19.65
N PHE A 16 10.38 -4.37 18.50
CA PHE A 16 11.32 -3.32 18.06
C PHE A 16 12.77 -3.75 17.70
N VAL A 17 12.93 -4.21 16.46
CA VAL A 17 14.16 -4.11 15.65
C VAL A 17 13.84 -2.95 14.68
N VAL A 18 14.51 -1.80 14.55
CA VAL A 18 15.81 -1.25 14.96
C VAL A 18 15.59 0.25 15.18
N MET A 19 16.07 0.82 16.29
CA MET A 19 16.53 2.22 16.28
C MET A 19 18.02 2.17 16.57
N ALA A 20 18.80 2.50 15.56
CA ALA A 20 20.25 2.52 15.60
C ALA A 20 20.74 3.69 16.44
N ILE A 21 21.71 3.45 17.34
CA ILE A 21 22.89 4.31 17.47
C ILE A 21 24.09 3.41 17.80
N PRO A 22 25.01 3.10 16.86
CA PRO A 22 26.34 2.70 17.21
C PRO A 22 27.23 3.94 17.29
N LEU A 23 27.67 4.28 18.51
CA LEU A 23 28.79 5.17 18.74
C LEU A 23 30.09 4.35 18.61
N LEU A 24 31.05 4.91 17.88
CA LEU A 24 32.47 4.52 17.69
C LEU A 24 32.85 3.40 16.68
N LEU A 25 33.48 3.91 15.60
CA LEU A 25 34.75 3.47 14.98
C LEU A 25 34.83 2.06 14.37
N HIS A 26 34.57 1.95 13.07
CA HIS A 26 35.58 1.61 12.03
C HIS A 26 34.92 1.78 10.65
N ARG A 27 35.33 2.81 9.90
CA ARG A 27 34.99 2.95 8.48
C ARG A 27 35.78 1.88 7.70
N SER A 28 35.11 0.81 7.27
CA SER A 28 35.56 0.01 6.13
C SER A 28 34.61 0.27 4.96
N ALA A 29 35.15 0.67 3.82
CA ALA A 29 34.42 1.23 2.68
C ALA A 29 33.64 0.21 1.83
N ALA A 30 33.27 -0.96 2.37
CA ALA A 30 32.76 -2.08 1.58
C ALA A 30 31.47 -2.73 2.09
N THR A 31 30.77 -2.15 3.06
CA THR A 31 29.39 -2.56 3.37
C THR A 31 28.45 -1.51 2.82
N ILE A 32 28.15 -1.61 1.52
CA ILE A 32 26.93 -1.03 0.97
C ILE A 32 25.78 -1.70 1.74
N ASP A 33 24.99 -0.86 2.41
CA ASP A 33 24.03 -1.24 3.43
C ASP A 33 22.95 -2.17 2.85
N ALA A 34 22.70 -3.32 3.50
CA ALA A 34 21.52 -4.13 3.23
C ALA A 34 20.20 -3.34 3.47
N PHE A 35 20.28 -2.26 4.24
CA PHE A 35 19.20 -1.27 4.42
C PHE A 35 18.92 -0.46 3.15
N GLU A 36 19.95 -0.15 2.37
CA GLU A 36 19.83 0.57 1.09
C GLU A 36 19.25 -0.36 0.00
N TYR A 37 19.61 -1.64 0.03
CA TYR A 37 18.99 -2.67 -0.82
C TYR A 37 17.50 -2.87 -0.52
N PHE A 38 17.12 -2.95 0.76
CA PHE A 38 15.71 -3.08 1.17
C PHE A 38 14.86 -1.83 0.82
N GLN A 39 15.48 -0.64 0.80
CA GLN A 39 14.83 0.58 0.35
C GLN A 39 14.74 0.72 -1.18
N SER A 40 15.51 -0.06 -1.95
CA SER A 40 15.50 0.01 -3.43
C SER A 40 14.22 -0.54 -4.07
N GLU A 41 13.46 -1.37 -3.35
CA GLU A 41 12.22 -1.97 -3.87
C GLU A 41 10.97 -1.07 -3.71
N GLN A 42 11.05 0.02 -2.95
CA GLN A 42 9.87 0.73 -2.45
C GLN A 42 9.50 2.08 -3.09
N ASP A 43 10.29 2.65 -4.01
CA ASP A 43 9.86 3.89 -4.67
C ASP A 43 10.37 4.00 -6.11
N TYR A 44 9.72 3.30 -7.05
CA TYR A 44 9.93 3.52 -8.48
C TYR A 44 9.40 4.90 -8.95
N GLY A 45 8.84 5.69 -8.04
CA GLY A 45 8.32 7.03 -8.27
C GLY A 45 6.82 7.07 -8.55
N ARG A 46 6.31 8.29 -8.75
CA ARG A 46 4.91 8.54 -9.12
C ARG A 46 4.75 8.74 -10.61
N ALA A 47 3.59 8.34 -11.14
CA ALA A 47 3.18 8.60 -12.50
C ALA A 47 1.91 9.46 -12.49
N ALA A 48 1.84 10.50 -13.33
CA ALA A 48 0.65 11.36 -13.43
C ALA A 48 0.16 11.41 -14.89
N VAL A 49 -1.16 11.42 -15.06
CA VAL A 49 -1.81 11.57 -16.37
C VAL A 49 -3.03 12.46 -16.26
N ASP A 50 -3.24 13.31 -17.25
CA ASP A 50 -4.43 14.16 -17.36
C ASP A 50 -5.50 13.43 -18.18
N THR A 51 -6.71 13.36 -17.64
CA THR A 51 -7.88 12.74 -18.28
C THR A 51 -8.99 13.76 -18.49
N LYS A 52 -10.05 13.38 -19.22
CA LYS A 52 -11.25 14.23 -19.37
C LYS A 52 -11.95 14.53 -18.03
N LEU A 53 -11.79 13.65 -17.03
CA LEU A 53 -12.42 13.80 -15.72
C LEU A 53 -11.54 14.59 -14.75
N GLY A 54 -10.22 14.52 -14.92
CA GLY A 54 -9.23 15.32 -14.21
C GLY A 54 -7.89 14.59 -14.09
N ARG A 55 -6.99 15.10 -13.25
CA ARG A 55 -5.63 14.56 -13.09
C ARG A 55 -5.65 13.29 -12.23
N VAL A 56 -5.03 12.22 -12.71
CA VAL A 56 -4.89 10.95 -11.99
C VAL A 56 -3.43 10.69 -11.70
N VAL A 57 -3.11 10.32 -10.46
CA VAL A 57 -1.75 10.02 -10.02
C VAL A 57 -1.67 8.59 -9.51
N GLY A 58 -0.83 7.80 -10.16
CA GLY A 58 -0.51 6.44 -9.81
C GLY A 58 0.95 6.29 -9.37
N ARG A 59 1.41 5.04 -9.35
CA ARG A 59 2.79 4.68 -9.00
C ARG A 59 3.48 3.99 -10.16
N VAL A 60 4.79 4.13 -10.23
CA VAL A 60 5.59 3.24 -11.06
C VAL A 60 5.79 1.95 -10.26
N LEU A 61 5.69 0.82 -10.94
CA LEU A 61 5.88 -0.53 -10.41
C LEU A 61 7.21 -1.08 -10.90
N ARG A 62 7.63 -2.20 -10.33
CA ARG A 62 8.81 -2.94 -10.77
C ARG A 62 8.77 -3.19 -12.29
N GLY A 63 9.90 -2.98 -12.94
CA GLY A 63 10.00 -3.06 -14.41
C GLY A 63 9.54 -1.79 -15.15
N GLY A 64 9.31 -0.68 -14.44
CA GLY A 64 8.97 0.61 -15.06
C GLY A 64 7.51 0.74 -15.51
N VAL A 65 6.65 -0.20 -15.09
CA VAL A 65 5.22 -0.18 -15.43
C VAL A 65 4.52 0.93 -14.65
N ARG A 66 3.74 1.78 -15.31
CA ARG A 66 2.94 2.81 -14.63
C ARG A 66 1.58 2.21 -14.24
N GLY A 67 1.35 2.04 -12.94
CA GLY A 67 0.09 1.52 -12.39
C GLY A 67 -0.80 2.64 -11.87
N PHE A 68 -2.04 2.67 -12.34
CA PHE A 68 -3.11 3.55 -11.84
C PHE A 68 -4.30 2.68 -11.45
N LEU A 69 -4.58 2.59 -10.16
CA LEU A 69 -5.53 1.64 -9.58
C LEU A 69 -6.73 2.36 -8.97
N GLY A 70 -7.91 1.74 -9.02
CA GLY A 70 -9.11 2.28 -8.35
C GLY A 70 -9.71 3.54 -9.00
N ILE A 71 -9.42 3.82 -10.28
CA ILE A 71 -10.00 4.97 -10.98
C ILE A 71 -11.52 4.75 -11.20
N PRO A 72 -12.39 5.64 -10.70
CA PRO A 72 -13.82 5.53 -10.92
C PRO A 72 -14.16 5.97 -12.36
N TYR A 73 -15.01 5.20 -13.04
CA TYR A 73 -15.42 5.46 -14.43
C TYR A 73 -16.92 5.74 -14.59
N ALA A 74 -17.72 5.46 -13.56
CA ALA A 74 -19.16 5.65 -13.51
C ALA A 74 -19.61 5.93 -12.07
N LEU A 75 -20.83 6.44 -11.91
CA LEU A 75 -21.48 6.53 -10.61
C LEU A 75 -21.69 5.12 -10.01
N PRO A 76 -21.58 4.96 -8.67
CA PRO A 76 -21.82 3.68 -8.03
C PRO A 76 -23.22 3.12 -8.38
N PRO A 77 -23.34 1.86 -8.84
CA PRO A 77 -24.62 1.27 -9.27
C PRO A 77 -25.45 0.79 -8.06
N LEU A 78 -25.73 1.72 -7.15
CA LEU A 78 -26.47 1.47 -5.91
C LEU A 78 -27.90 1.98 -6.03
N GLU A 79 -28.78 1.48 -5.15
CA GLU A 79 -30.18 1.93 -5.05
C GLU A 79 -30.91 1.90 -6.41
N LYS A 80 -31.43 3.06 -6.85
CA LYS A 80 -32.16 3.24 -8.11
C LYS A 80 -31.31 3.02 -9.36
N LEU A 81 -29.99 3.00 -9.24
CA LEU A 81 -29.07 2.71 -10.34
C LEU A 81 -28.75 1.21 -10.45
N ARG A 82 -29.24 0.38 -9.52
CA ARG A 82 -29.06 -1.07 -9.62
C ARG A 82 -29.84 -1.59 -10.83
N PHE A 83 -29.15 -2.38 -11.66
CA PHE A 83 -29.66 -2.94 -12.92
C PHE A 83 -29.93 -1.91 -14.03
N GLU A 84 -29.54 -0.65 -13.82
CA GLU A 84 -29.56 0.37 -14.87
C GLU A 84 -28.21 0.42 -15.61
N PRO A 85 -28.16 1.01 -16.82
CA PRO A 85 -26.91 1.30 -17.51
C PRO A 85 -25.98 2.20 -16.67
N PRO A 86 -24.65 2.05 -16.80
CA PRO A 86 -23.69 2.86 -16.04
C PRO A 86 -23.84 4.35 -16.39
N VAL A 87 -23.96 5.19 -15.37
CA VAL A 87 -24.06 6.64 -15.52
C VAL A 87 -22.66 7.25 -15.44
N PRO A 88 -22.19 8.01 -16.46
CA PRO A 88 -20.88 8.65 -16.42
C PRO A 88 -20.69 9.61 -15.25
N LEU A 89 -19.44 9.73 -14.77
CA LEU A 89 -19.06 10.72 -13.76
C LEU A 89 -18.94 12.12 -14.38
N ALA A 90 -19.31 13.13 -13.59
CA ALA A 90 -18.89 14.49 -13.85
C ALA A 90 -17.37 14.61 -13.67
N SER A 91 -16.74 15.56 -14.38
CA SER A 91 -15.34 15.91 -14.11
C SER A 91 -15.21 16.42 -12.67
N TRP A 92 -14.14 16.01 -12.00
CA TRP A 92 -13.78 16.49 -10.67
C TRP A 92 -12.96 17.81 -10.71
N GLY A 93 -13.06 18.58 -11.80
CA GLY A 93 -12.81 20.03 -11.77
C GLY A 93 -11.40 20.49 -11.40
N GLY A 94 -10.35 19.79 -11.84
CA GLY A 94 -8.95 20.15 -11.53
C GLY A 94 -8.42 19.58 -10.21
N GLU A 95 -9.26 18.86 -9.46
CA GLU A 95 -8.80 18.03 -8.35
C GLU A 95 -7.95 16.86 -8.87
N ARG A 96 -7.05 16.38 -8.00
CA ARG A 96 -6.18 15.24 -8.27
C ARG A 96 -6.75 13.99 -7.60
N LEU A 97 -6.86 12.91 -8.36
CA LEU A 97 -7.21 11.59 -7.84
C LEU A 97 -5.94 10.76 -7.56
N GLU A 98 -5.80 10.25 -6.34
CA GLU A 98 -4.80 9.24 -5.99
C GLU A 98 -5.30 7.86 -6.42
N ALA A 99 -4.66 7.27 -7.42
CA ALA A 99 -4.98 5.96 -7.99
C ALA A 99 -3.92 4.92 -7.56
N LEU A 100 -3.75 4.76 -6.25
CA LEU A 100 -2.67 3.96 -5.65
C LEU A 100 -3.14 2.59 -5.19
N GLU A 101 -4.44 2.37 -5.01
CA GLU A 101 -4.98 1.14 -4.41
C GLU A 101 -6.12 0.59 -5.27
N PHE A 102 -6.34 -0.73 -5.19
CA PHE A 102 -7.50 -1.32 -5.85
C PHE A 102 -8.78 -0.83 -5.18
N GLY A 103 -9.78 -0.52 -6.02
CA GLY A 103 -11.13 -0.25 -5.54
C GLY A 103 -11.82 -1.52 -5.07
N PRO A 104 -13.02 -1.40 -4.46
CA PRO A 104 -13.81 -2.54 -4.07
C PRO A 104 -14.18 -3.40 -5.28
N GLU A 105 -14.14 -4.72 -5.11
CA GLU A 105 -14.66 -5.65 -6.11
C GLU A 105 -16.19 -5.65 -6.15
N CYS A 106 -16.76 -6.04 -7.29
CA CYS A 106 -18.20 -6.27 -7.38
C CYS A 106 -18.63 -7.46 -6.51
N MET A 107 -19.86 -7.40 -6.00
CA MET A 107 -20.46 -8.50 -5.26
C MET A 107 -20.58 -9.74 -6.16
N GLN A 108 -20.05 -10.87 -5.70
CA GLN A 108 -20.08 -12.15 -6.39
C GLN A 108 -20.34 -13.27 -5.37
N SER A 109 -20.90 -14.40 -5.80
CA SER A 109 -20.93 -15.58 -4.95
C SER A 109 -19.49 -16.08 -4.72
N ILE A 110 -19.25 -16.62 -3.52
CA ILE A 110 -17.94 -17.15 -3.11
C ILE A 110 -17.74 -18.59 -3.66
N GLU A 111 -18.80 -19.20 -4.17
CA GLU A 111 -18.81 -20.58 -4.62
C GLU A 111 -17.85 -20.76 -5.82
N GLY A 112 -16.76 -21.51 -5.60
CA GLY A 112 -15.74 -21.80 -6.61
C GLY A 112 -14.45 -20.97 -6.52
N ASN A 113 -14.35 -19.97 -5.63
CA ASN A 113 -13.09 -19.25 -5.41
C ASN A 113 -12.52 -19.51 -4.00
N PRO A 114 -11.52 -20.40 -3.86
CA PRO A 114 -10.94 -20.71 -2.55
C PRO A 114 -10.22 -19.52 -1.92
N SER A 115 -9.79 -18.52 -2.70
CA SER A 115 -9.14 -17.32 -2.15
C SER A 115 -10.12 -16.33 -1.51
N LYS A 116 -11.44 -16.51 -1.69
CA LYS A 116 -12.50 -15.67 -1.09
C LYS A 116 -13.14 -16.29 0.17
N LEU A 117 -12.72 -17.48 0.59
CA LEU A 117 -13.24 -18.19 1.79
C LEU A 117 -12.63 -17.71 3.13
N LEU A 118 -11.64 -16.81 3.11
CA LEU A 118 -10.90 -16.35 4.30
C LEU A 118 -11.32 -14.94 4.79
N LEU A 119 -12.48 -14.46 4.38
CA LEU A 119 -13.15 -13.27 4.93
C LEU A 119 -14.26 -13.72 5.89
#